data_AF-A0A1Y3MU17-F1
#
_entry.id   AF-A0A1Y3MU17-F1
#
_cell.length_a   1.000
_cell.length_b   1.000
_cell.length_c   1.000
_cell.angle_alpha   90.00
_cell.angle_beta   90.00
_cell.angle_gamma   90.00
#
_symmetry.space_group_name_H-M   'P 1'
#
loop_
_entity.id
_entity.type
_entity.pdbx_description
1 polymer ?
#
loop_
_entity_poly.entity_id
_entity_poly.type
_entity_poly.pdbx_seq_one_letter_code
_entity_poly.pdbx_strand_id
1 'polypeptide(L)'
;MNIRGAITVYEADFHMNNCVFKDIYSDFDGGGFFISQTNGFIVENTNIYNITARRGVCKNNNGGFLYVTATSDKNSHAILRNIKHIGSGIENIIDFTMNGVISCVDGYASLEVENYYGEKFYTISSEGSAFVGSGDAKITIRNLELTKVTGGYSYGSGLLLTTYNPIVNGVTFNLNNCTMTNIIQYSDFASSLFTWVDKGSFTINNCNVKNAKGTKSHIHYQGNESKVTFNNVIFDSISSNFPVNLINLDSPENNSFLHLNNVKISKVSSPGVLFRNNVSLLKINGGQFENIHTCMLKNTCVNYEVGPAIGITENFGKTYISNSKFINIYGGNFYI
;
A
#
# COMPACT_ATOMS: atom_id res chain seq x y z
N MET A 1 -6.53 1.46 32.38
CA MET A 1 -6.88 0.91 31.05
C MET A 1 -7.57 2.03 30.29
N ASN A 2 -6.95 2.57 29.24
CA ASN A 2 -7.60 3.60 28.43
C ASN A 2 -8.42 2.86 27.36
N ILE A 3 -9.73 3.10 27.32
CA ILE A 3 -10.61 2.57 26.28
C ILE A 3 -10.19 3.16 24.94
N ARG A 4 -10.04 2.32 23.92
CA ARG A 4 -9.65 2.69 22.55
C ARG A 4 -10.59 2.02 21.55
N GLY A 5 -10.89 2.72 20.46
CA GLY A 5 -11.93 2.28 19.53
C GLY A 5 -13.32 2.24 20.14
N ALA A 6 -14.31 1.83 19.37
CA ALA A 6 -15.66 1.55 19.88
C ALA A 6 -15.71 0.26 20.71
N ILE A 7 -14.87 -0.73 20.36
CA ILE A 7 -14.74 -1.99 21.07
C ILE A 7 -13.26 -2.25 21.35
N THR A 8 -12.92 -2.37 22.64
CA THR A 8 -11.58 -2.75 23.11
C THR A 8 -11.60 -4.21 23.55
N VAL A 9 -10.66 -5.02 23.04
CA VAL A 9 -10.46 -6.42 23.48
C VAL A 9 -9.02 -6.58 23.98
N TYR A 10 -8.88 -7.13 25.18
CA TYR A 10 -7.59 -7.36 25.83
C TYR A 10 -7.57 -8.74 26.48
N GLU A 11 -6.60 -9.58 26.13
CA GLU A 11 -6.41 -10.93 26.71
C GLU A 11 -7.71 -11.77 26.78
N ALA A 12 -8.57 -11.62 25.78
CA ALA A 12 -9.87 -12.28 25.73
C ALA A 12 -10.25 -12.62 24.29
N ASP A 13 -10.93 -13.74 24.08
CA ASP A 13 -11.48 -14.09 22.78
C ASP A 13 -12.75 -13.28 22.48
N PHE A 14 -12.94 -12.94 21.21
CA PHE A 14 -14.06 -12.13 20.76
C PHE A 14 -14.54 -12.62 19.40
N HIS A 15 -15.83 -12.91 19.30
CA HIS A 15 -16.46 -13.31 18.05
C HIS A 15 -17.68 -12.45 17.76
N MET A 16 -17.73 -11.96 16.53
CA MET A 16 -18.84 -11.18 16.00
C MET A 16 -19.25 -11.68 14.63
N ASN A 17 -20.55 -11.76 14.40
CA ASN A 17 -21.11 -12.21 13.13
C ASN A 17 -22.41 -11.46 12.82
N ASN A 18 -22.64 -11.14 11.55
CA ASN A 18 -23.87 -10.51 11.05
C ASN A 18 -24.18 -9.16 11.73
N CYS A 19 -23.17 -8.31 11.90
CA CYS A 19 -23.31 -7.01 12.55
C CYS A 19 -23.28 -5.84 11.56
N VAL A 20 -23.76 -4.70 12.02
CA VAL A 20 -23.67 -3.43 11.30
C VAL A 20 -23.07 -2.39 12.22
N PHE A 21 -22.01 -1.75 11.75
CA PHE A 21 -21.40 -0.58 12.37
C PHE A 21 -21.66 0.64 11.51
N LYS A 22 -22.12 1.73 12.13
CA LYS A 22 -22.44 2.95 11.41
C LYS A 22 -22.09 4.17 12.24
N ASP A 23 -21.45 5.15 11.59
CA ASP A 23 -21.16 6.47 12.14
C ASP A 23 -20.35 6.38 13.45
N ILE A 24 -19.22 5.66 13.38
CA ILE A 24 -18.34 5.42 14.52
C ILE A 24 -17.10 6.29 14.42
N TYR A 25 -16.88 7.09 15.46
CA TYR A 25 -15.79 8.06 15.53
C TYR A 25 -15.03 7.84 16.83
N SER A 26 -13.72 7.64 16.72
CA SER A 26 -12.82 7.52 17.86
C SER A 26 -11.74 8.59 17.79
N ASP A 27 -11.40 9.18 18.93
CA ASP A 27 -10.22 10.04 19.08
C ASP A 27 -8.94 9.25 19.37
N PHE A 28 -9.01 7.91 19.33
CA PHE A 28 -7.90 6.99 19.60
C PHE A 28 -7.82 5.87 18.57
N ASP A 29 -6.73 5.11 18.61
CA ASP A 29 -6.45 4.01 17.69
C ASP A 29 -7.57 2.97 17.63
N GLY A 30 -7.72 2.35 16.46
CA GLY A 30 -8.63 1.23 16.24
C GLY A 30 -10.07 1.70 16.12
N GLY A 31 -10.37 2.70 15.29
CA GLY A 31 -11.63 3.47 15.36
C GLY A 31 -12.89 2.63 15.63
N GLY A 32 -13.02 1.47 15.01
CA GLY A 32 -13.97 0.43 15.41
C GLY A 32 -13.43 -0.48 16.52
N PHE A 33 -12.31 -1.14 16.26
CA PHE A 33 -11.73 -2.16 17.11
C PHE A 33 -10.29 -1.87 17.51
N PHE A 34 -10.01 -1.92 18.81
CA PHE A 34 -8.66 -2.02 19.37
C PHE A 34 -8.45 -3.38 20.01
N ILE A 35 -7.50 -4.15 19.49
CA ILE A 35 -7.22 -5.53 19.89
C ILE A 35 -5.78 -5.66 20.37
N SER A 36 -5.61 -6.21 21.57
CA SER A 36 -4.29 -6.43 22.16
C SER A 36 -4.21 -7.79 22.84
N GLN A 37 -3.11 -8.50 22.59
CA GLN A 37 -2.77 -9.76 23.27
C GLN A 37 -3.92 -10.79 23.25
N THR A 38 -4.62 -10.91 22.12
CA THR A 38 -5.83 -11.71 21.95
C THR A 38 -5.61 -12.92 21.05
N ASN A 39 -5.89 -14.14 21.52
CA ASN A 39 -5.67 -15.35 20.72
C ASN A 39 -6.71 -15.54 19.60
N GLY A 40 -7.96 -15.10 19.80
CA GLY A 40 -9.00 -15.17 18.78
C GLY A 40 -9.90 -13.94 18.74
N PHE A 41 -9.62 -13.01 17.82
CA PHE A 41 -10.58 -11.96 17.42
C PHE A 41 -11.13 -12.28 16.03
N ILE A 42 -12.44 -12.52 15.93
CA ILE A 42 -13.09 -12.94 14.68
C ILE A 42 -14.29 -12.03 14.40
N VAL A 43 -14.31 -11.39 13.22
CA VAL A 43 -15.44 -10.61 12.71
C VAL A 43 -15.86 -11.12 11.35
N GLU A 44 -17.12 -11.51 11.22
CA GLU A 44 -17.67 -12.13 10.02
C GLU A 44 -18.96 -11.44 9.55
N ASN A 45 -19.18 -11.42 8.23
CA ASN A 45 -20.43 -10.96 7.61
C ASN A 45 -20.91 -9.60 8.12
N THR A 46 -19.98 -8.64 8.20
CA THR A 46 -20.22 -7.36 8.88
C THR A 46 -20.17 -6.21 7.88
N ASN A 47 -21.16 -5.31 7.97
CA ASN A 47 -21.21 -4.09 7.20
C ASN A 47 -20.75 -2.90 8.05
N ILE A 48 -19.87 -2.07 7.52
CA ILE A 48 -19.28 -0.91 8.20
C ILE A 48 -19.55 0.32 7.36
N TYR A 49 -20.05 1.37 7.98
CA TYR A 49 -20.39 2.63 7.34
C TYR A 49 -19.80 3.80 8.12
N ASN A 50 -19.03 4.66 7.45
CA ASN A 50 -18.49 5.90 8.02
C ASN A 50 -17.78 5.67 9.37
N ILE A 51 -16.67 4.93 9.34
CA ILE A 51 -15.83 4.77 10.53
C ILE A 51 -14.56 5.59 10.41
N THR A 52 -14.09 6.16 11.52
CA THR A 52 -12.81 6.88 11.52
C THR A 52 -12.17 6.92 12.90
N ALA A 53 -10.84 6.97 12.89
CA ALA A 53 -10.02 7.33 14.04
C ALA A 53 -9.37 8.69 13.74
N ARG A 54 -9.74 9.74 14.50
CA ARG A 54 -9.34 11.13 14.25
C ARG A 54 -7.90 11.40 14.66
N ARG A 55 -7.46 10.79 15.76
CA ARG A 55 -6.11 10.96 16.33
C ARG A 55 -5.65 9.59 16.78
N GLY A 56 -4.53 9.10 16.25
CA GLY A 56 -3.87 7.98 16.90
C GLY A 56 -2.80 8.46 17.86
N VAL A 57 -2.62 7.69 18.91
CA VAL A 57 -1.62 7.97 19.96
C VAL A 57 -0.22 7.67 19.43
N CYS A 58 -0.12 6.71 18.50
CA CYS A 58 1.09 6.47 17.75
C CYS A 58 1.12 7.44 16.58
N LYS A 59 2.12 8.33 16.52
CA LYS A 59 2.27 9.38 15.48
C LYS A 59 2.14 8.88 14.03
N ASN A 60 2.16 7.57 13.81
CA ASN A 60 2.09 6.92 12.50
C ASN A 60 1.03 5.78 12.43
N ASN A 61 0.22 5.50 13.47
CA ASN A 61 -0.46 4.21 13.63
C ASN A 61 -1.85 4.31 14.28
N ASN A 62 -2.88 4.57 13.48
CA ASN A 62 -4.22 4.88 14.02
C ASN A 62 -5.22 3.75 13.78
N GLY A 63 -5.06 2.90 12.75
CA GLY A 63 -5.98 1.79 12.47
C GLY A 63 -7.44 2.26 12.38
N GLY A 64 -7.84 2.84 11.24
CA GLY A 64 -9.13 3.51 11.07
C GLY A 64 -10.34 2.65 11.47
N PHE A 65 -10.36 1.40 11.02
CA PHE A 65 -11.33 0.41 11.47
C PHE A 65 -10.76 -0.51 12.56
N LEU A 66 -9.57 -1.07 12.35
CA LEU A 66 -8.95 -2.05 13.24
C LEU A 66 -7.52 -1.67 13.61
N TYR A 67 -7.18 -1.81 14.89
CA TYR A 67 -5.80 -1.77 15.37
C TYR A 67 -5.51 -3.04 16.15
N VAL A 68 -4.47 -3.79 15.76
CA VAL A 68 -4.05 -5.04 16.41
C VAL A 68 -2.60 -4.95 16.85
N THR A 69 -2.31 -5.26 18.10
CA THR A 69 -0.95 -5.22 18.65
C THR A 69 -0.62 -6.40 19.56
N ALA A 70 0.66 -6.78 19.61
CA ALA A 70 1.19 -7.83 20.49
C ALA A 70 2.66 -7.54 20.88
N THR A 71 3.02 -7.92 22.10
CA THR A 71 4.41 -8.00 22.57
C THR A 71 5.08 -9.30 22.11
N SER A 72 6.40 -9.44 22.26
CA SER A 72 7.16 -10.61 21.78
C SER A 72 6.80 -11.93 22.46
N ASP A 73 6.25 -11.87 23.67
CA ASP A 73 5.88 -12.99 24.52
C ASP A 73 4.38 -13.32 24.50
N LYS A 74 3.60 -12.56 23.72
CA LYS A 74 2.15 -12.69 23.62
C LYS A 74 1.72 -12.80 22.16
N ASN A 75 0.59 -13.45 21.91
CA ASN A 75 -0.02 -13.50 20.59
C ASN A 75 -1.16 -12.48 20.49
N SER A 76 -1.33 -11.89 19.32
CA SER A 76 -2.56 -11.18 18.95
C SER A 76 -2.93 -11.53 17.51
N HIS A 77 -4.09 -12.13 17.32
CA HIS A 77 -4.55 -12.62 16.03
C HIS A 77 -5.97 -12.16 15.74
N ALA A 78 -6.15 -11.49 14.61
CA ALA A 78 -7.42 -10.99 14.13
C ALA A 78 -7.79 -11.63 12.78
N ILE A 79 -9.07 -11.97 12.63
CA ILE A 79 -9.65 -12.53 11.40
C ILE A 79 -10.84 -11.66 10.99
N LEU A 80 -10.83 -11.18 9.75
CA LEU A 80 -11.92 -10.45 9.11
C LEU A 80 -12.43 -11.25 7.91
N ARG A 81 -13.71 -11.66 7.90
CA ARG A 81 -14.32 -12.36 6.75
C ARG A 81 -15.60 -11.70 6.26
N ASN A 82 -15.75 -11.62 4.93
CA ASN A 82 -16.96 -11.12 4.28
C ASN A 82 -17.35 -9.74 4.81
N ILE A 83 -16.41 -8.80 4.73
CA ILE A 83 -16.57 -7.45 5.24
C ILE A 83 -16.91 -6.50 4.10
N LYS A 84 -17.94 -5.68 4.31
CA LYS A 84 -18.26 -4.55 3.44
C LYS A 84 -18.03 -3.26 4.20
N HIS A 85 -17.08 -2.44 3.74
CA HIS A 85 -16.71 -1.19 4.40
C HIS A 85 -16.88 0.00 3.45
N ILE A 86 -17.82 0.89 3.77
CA ILE A 86 -18.13 2.07 2.97
C ILE A 86 -17.88 3.32 3.80
N GLY A 87 -16.94 4.15 3.37
CA GLY A 87 -16.71 5.45 3.96
C GLY A 87 -15.77 5.40 5.16
N SER A 88 -14.65 6.10 5.02
CA SER A 88 -13.79 6.47 6.15
C SER A 88 -13.17 7.83 5.88
N GLY A 89 -13.09 8.69 6.90
CA GLY A 89 -12.74 10.09 6.72
C GLY A 89 -13.80 10.87 5.94
N ILE A 90 -13.44 12.06 5.46
CA ILE A 90 -14.36 12.93 4.71
C ILE A 90 -13.63 13.49 3.49
N GLU A 91 -14.28 13.42 2.33
CA GLU A 91 -13.77 13.97 1.08
C GLU A 91 -13.52 15.48 1.24
N ASN A 92 -12.35 15.95 0.84
CA ASN A 92 -11.91 17.36 0.89
C ASN A 92 -11.75 17.98 2.30
N ILE A 93 -11.66 17.17 3.37
CA ILE A 93 -11.34 17.69 4.71
C ILE A 93 -9.92 17.30 5.13
N ILE A 94 -9.12 18.30 5.50
CA ILE A 94 -7.67 18.22 5.80
C ILE A 94 -7.40 17.91 7.29
N ASP A 95 -8.42 17.89 8.16
CA ASP A 95 -8.21 17.70 9.62
C ASP A 95 -8.29 16.22 10.08
N PHE A 96 -8.09 15.26 9.17
CA PHE A 96 -8.15 13.83 9.50
C PHE A 96 -6.81 13.15 9.27
N THR A 97 -6.11 12.86 10.38
CA THR A 97 -4.90 12.03 10.31
C THR A 97 -5.29 10.58 10.56
N MET A 98 -5.34 9.78 9.50
CA MET A 98 -5.65 8.35 9.60
C MET A 98 -4.67 7.56 8.73
N ASN A 99 -3.99 6.63 9.37
CA ASN A 99 -3.10 5.67 8.73
C ASN A 99 -3.66 4.27 8.99
N GLY A 100 -3.67 3.41 7.97
CA GLY A 100 -4.29 2.08 8.06
C GLY A 100 -5.80 2.19 8.11
N VAL A 101 -6.43 2.76 7.07
CA VAL A 101 -7.87 3.02 7.02
C VAL A 101 -8.70 1.78 7.34
N ILE A 102 -8.23 0.62 6.86
CA ILE A 102 -8.79 -0.68 7.23
C ILE A 102 -8.12 -1.18 8.51
N SER A 103 -6.79 -1.34 8.48
CA SER A 103 -6.09 -1.89 9.64
C SER A 103 -4.69 -1.36 9.82
N CYS A 104 -4.30 -1.28 11.08
CA CYS A 104 -2.92 -1.23 11.52
C CYS A 104 -2.59 -2.51 12.30
N VAL A 105 -1.46 -3.14 12.00
CA VAL A 105 -0.96 -4.36 12.66
C VAL A 105 0.46 -4.12 13.16
N ASP A 106 0.65 -4.20 14.47
CA ASP A 106 1.86 -3.73 15.14
C ASP A 106 2.54 -4.81 16.00
N GLY A 107 3.85 -4.68 16.15
CA GLY A 107 4.69 -5.56 16.96
C GLY A 107 4.75 -6.97 16.37
N TYR A 108 4.23 -7.94 17.13
CA TYR A 108 4.20 -9.35 16.75
C TYR A 108 2.79 -9.84 16.37
N ALA A 109 1.86 -8.91 16.17
CA ALA A 109 0.48 -9.22 15.85
C ALA A 109 0.30 -9.78 14.44
N SER A 110 -0.85 -10.43 14.22
CA SER A 110 -1.23 -10.97 12.92
C SER A 110 -2.68 -10.66 12.55
N LEU A 111 -2.90 -10.50 11.24
CA LEU A 111 -4.20 -10.23 10.64
C LEU A 111 -4.42 -11.14 9.43
N GLU A 112 -5.59 -11.78 9.40
CA GLU A 112 -6.12 -12.46 8.23
C GLU A 112 -7.39 -11.77 7.73
N VAL A 113 -7.45 -11.54 6.43
CA VAL A 113 -8.59 -10.92 5.76
C VAL A 113 -9.05 -11.79 4.60
N GLU A 114 -10.35 -12.05 4.52
CA GLU A 114 -10.95 -12.82 3.43
C GLU A 114 -12.24 -12.16 2.94
N ASN A 115 -12.35 -11.93 1.63
CA ASN A 115 -13.52 -11.31 0.98
C ASN A 115 -13.83 -9.94 1.57
N TYR A 116 -12.94 -8.97 1.32
CA TYR A 116 -13.09 -7.61 1.81
C TYR A 116 -13.41 -6.67 0.66
N TYR A 117 -14.56 -6.01 0.74
CA TYR A 117 -14.94 -4.91 -0.13
C TYR A 117 -14.83 -3.59 0.62
N GLY A 118 -14.10 -2.63 0.06
CA GLY A 118 -13.95 -1.28 0.59
C GLY A 118 -14.21 -0.20 -0.45
N GLU A 119 -14.93 0.85 -0.09
CA GLU A 119 -15.02 2.05 -0.93
C GLU A 119 -15.03 3.37 -0.16
N LYS A 120 -14.61 4.45 -0.85
CA LYS A 120 -14.71 5.84 -0.36
C LYS A 120 -13.86 6.08 0.89
N PHE A 121 -12.57 5.76 0.79
CA PHE A 121 -11.59 5.99 1.84
C PHE A 121 -10.85 7.29 1.57
N TYR A 122 -11.09 8.30 2.42
CA TYR A 122 -10.61 9.66 2.22
C TYR A 122 -9.64 10.09 3.32
N THR A 123 -8.37 10.24 2.96
CA THR A 123 -7.27 10.59 3.88
C THR A 123 -6.30 11.56 3.21
N ILE A 124 -6.73 12.79 2.98
CA ILE A 124 -5.98 13.79 2.20
C ILE A 124 -4.84 14.43 3.01
N SER A 125 -4.90 14.34 4.33
CA SER A 125 -3.95 14.95 5.28
C SER A 125 -2.94 13.99 5.90
N SER A 126 -2.98 12.71 5.52
CA SER A 126 -2.10 11.67 6.05
C SER A 126 -1.71 10.65 4.99
N GLU A 127 -0.99 9.60 5.39
CA GLU A 127 -0.50 8.55 4.49
C GLU A 127 -1.62 7.87 3.69
N GLY A 128 -2.75 7.62 4.36
CA GLY A 128 -3.94 7.06 3.73
C GLY A 128 -3.83 5.62 3.28
N SER A 129 -2.82 4.90 3.77
CA SER A 129 -2.64 3.46 3.54
C SER A 129 -3.87 2.69 4.00
N ALA A 130 -4.38 1.77 3.18
CA ALA A 130 -5.46 0.86 3.59
C ALA A 130 -4.99 -0.04 4.73
N PHE A 131 -3.77 -0.57 4.62
CA PHE A 131 -3.11 -1.37 5.64
C PHE A 131 -1.79 -0.73 6.06
N VAL A 132 -1.48 -0.83 7.35
CA VAL A 132 -0.18 -0.48 7.91
C VAL A 132 0.36 -1.66 8.69
N GLY A 133 1.64 -1.97 8.49
CA GLY A 133 2.36 -2.97 9.26
C GLY A 133 3.60 -2.37 9.92
N SER A 134 3.81 -2.63 11.20
CA SER A 134 5.03 -2.25 11.92
C SER A 134 5.61 -3.40 12.72
N GLY A 135 6.91 -3.33 12.97
CA GLY A 135 7.65 -4.40 13.64
C GLY A 135 7.75 -5.67 12.81
N ASP A 136 7.41 -6.81 13.41
CA ASP A 136 7.43 -8.14 12.80
C ASP A 136 5.99 -8.66 12.53
N ALA A 137 5.08 -7.72 12.27
CA ALA A 137 3.67 -7.98 12.01
C ALA A 137 3.44 -8.88 10.79
N LYS A 138 2.34 -9.64 10.81
CA LYS A 138 1.94 -10.54 9.72
C LYS A 138 0.56 -10.16 9.19
N ILE A 139 0.45 -9.94 7.89
CA ILE A 139 -0.81 -9.58 7.24
C ILE A 139 -1.02 -10.51 6.05
N THR A 140 -2.13 -11.24 6.06
CA THR A 140 -2.53 -12.12 4.95
C THR A 140 -3.92 -11.75 4.47
N ILE A 141 -4.06 -11.51 3.17
CA ILE A 141 -5.31 -11.04 2.56
C ILE A 141 -5.65 -11.90 1.35
N ARG A 142 -6.91 -12.34 1.28
CA ARG A 142 -7.50 -13.05 0.14
C ARG A 142 -8.75 -12.32 -0.34
N ASN A 143 -8.85 -12.07 -1.63
CA ASN A 143 -10.01 -11.43 -2.28
C ASN A 143 -10.29 -10.02 -1.70
N LEU A 144 -9.49 -9.05 -2.14
CA LEU A 144 -9.62 -7.64 -1.75
C LEU A 144 -10.11 -6.78 -2.91
N GLU A 145 -11.20 -6.06 -2.73
CA GLU A 145 -11.68 -5.06 -3.67
C GLU A 145 -11.73 -3.69 -3.01
N LEU A 146 -11.01 -2.71 -3.58
CA LEU A 146 -11.00 -1.33 -3.12
C LEU A 146 -11.31 -0.37 -4.25
N THR A 147 -12.19 0.60 -4.00
CA THR A 147 -12.47 1.68 -4.96
C THR A 147 -12.52 3.04 -4.29
N LYS A 148 -12.03 4.08 -4.98
CA LYS A 148 -12.01 5.46 -4.46
C LYS A 148 -11.23 5.54 -3.14
N VAL A 149 -9.95 5.21 -3.21
CA VAL A 149 -9.00 5.34 -2.09
C VAL A 149 -8.13 6.55 -2.34
N THR A 150 -8.06 7.46 -1.37
CA THR A 150 -7.22 8.65 -1.48
C THR A 150 -6.29 8.81 -0.30
N GLY A 151 -5.01 9.06 -0.53
CA GLY A 151 -4.04 9.49 0.49
C GLY A 151 -3.58 10.93 0.22
N GLY A 152 -2.79 11.51 1.12
CA GLY A 152 -2.19 12.81 0.85
C GLY A 152 -0.97 13.13 1.69
N TYR A 153 -0.89 14.37 2.21
CA TYR A 153 0.31 15.08 2.69
C TYR A 153 1.24 14.27 3.61
N SER A 154 2.04 13.38 3.02
CA SER A 154 2.93 12.45 3.71
C SER A 154 4.10 12.10 2.81
N TYR A 155 5.28 12.04 3.42
CA TYR A 155 6.45 11.46 2.81
C TYR A 155 6.47 9.96 3.15
N GLY A 156 6.70 9.11 2.15
CA GLY A 156 6.98 7.70 2.40
C GLY A 156 5.79 6.79 2.64
N SER A 157 4.67 7.02 1.96
CA SER A 157 3.44 6.23 2.12
C SER A 157 3.03 5.48 0.86
N GLY A 158 2.39 4.32 1.02
CA GLY A 158 1.72 3.54 -0.02
C GLY A 158 0.22 3.38 0.26
N LEU A 159 -0.64 3.64 -0.73
CA LEU A 159 -2.10 3.62 -0.53
C LEU A 159 -2.69 2.24 -0.20
N LEU A 160 -2.09 1.14 -0.67
CA LEU A 160 -2.49 -0.19 -0.21
C LEU A 160 -1.81 -0.53 1.10
N LEU A 161 -0.48 -0.46 1.12
CA LEU A 161 0.35 -0.90 2.23
C LEU A 161 1.50 0.06 2.46
N THR A 162 1.66 0.44 3.73
CA THR A 162 2.87 1.08 4.23
C THR A 162 3.46 0.22 5.35
N THR A 163 4.78 0.01 5.35
CA THR A 163 5.48 -0.62 6.47
C THR A 163 6.64 0.21 6.97
N TYR A 164 6.96 0.07 8.26
CA TYR A 164 8.05 0.80 8.91
C TYR A 164 8.43 0.17 10.27
N ASN A 165 9.50 0.67 10.88
CA ASN A 165 10.01 0.27 12.20
C ASN A 165 10.11 -1.26 12.37
N PRO A 166 10.87 -1.97 11.50
CA PRO A 166 11.08 -3.40 11.67
C PRO A 166 11.78 -3.72 13.00
N ILE A 167 11.46 -4.86 13.63
CA ILE A 167 12.15 -5.30 14.86
C ILE A 167 13.30 -6.23 14.52
N VAL A 168 13.01 -7.43 14.01
CA VAL A 168 14.02 -8.42 13.62
C VAL A 168 13.91 -8.70 12.14
N ASN A 169 12.77 -9.24 11.72
CA ASN A 169 12.53 -9.69 10.35
C ASN A 169 11.81 -8.65 9.52
N GLY A 170 11.12 -7.69 10.15
CA GLY A 170 10.20 -6.80 9.46
C GLY A 170 8.86 -7.48 9.14
N VAL A 171 8.02 -6.76 8.41
CA VAL A 171 6.65 -7.19 8.15
C VAL A 171 6.61 -8.35 7.15
N THR A 172 5.72 -9.31 7.38
CA THR A 172 5.34 -10.31 6.39
C THR A 172 3.97 -9.98 5.82
N PHE A 173 3.88 -9.76 4.51
CA PHE A 173 2.65 -9.40 3.82
C PHE A 173 2.37 -10.34 2.65
N ASN A 174 1.19 -10.95 2.64
CA ASN A 174 0.72 -11.80 1.54
C ASN A 174 -0.65 -11.32 1.07
N LEU A 175 -0.76 -11.02 -0.23
CA LEU A 175 -2.01 -10.64 -0.87
C LEU A 175 -2.27 -11.54 -2.07
N ASN A 176 -3.42 -12.21 -2.09
CA ASN A 176 -3.86 -12.99 -3.23
C ASN A 176 -5.24 -12.53 -3.71
N ASN A 177 -5.35 -12.28 -5.01
CA ASN A 177 -6.54 -11.78 -5.68
C ASN A 177 -6.98 -10.41 -5.17
N CYS A 178 -6.63 -9.35 -5.90
CA CYS A 178 -7.09 -8.01 -5.56
C CYS A 178 -7.48 -7.15 -6.75
N THR A 179 -8.40 -6.22 -6.53
CA THR A 179 -8.73 -5.15 -7.46
C THR A 179 -8.72 -3.81 -6.73
N MET A 180 -7.95 -2.85 -7.23
CA MET A 180 -7.95 -1.46 -6.76
C MET A 180 -8.29 -0.53 -7.91
N THR A 181 -9.27 0.35 -7.74
CA THR A 181 -9.71 1.27 -8.80
C THR A 181 -9.87 2.70 -8.29
N ASN A 182 -9.52 3.66 -9.16
CA ASN A 182 -9.70 5.09 -8.90
C ASN A 182 -8.98 5.52 -7.61
N ILE A 183 -7.66 5.34 -7.58
CA ILE A 183 -6.83 5.66 -6.43
C ILE A 183 -6.07 6.97 -6.66
N ILE A 184 -6.05 7.86 -5.66
CA ILE A 184 -5.48 9.20 -5.82
C ILE A 184 -4.55 9.53 -4.65
N GLN A 185 -3.30 9.89 -4.93
CA GLN A 185 -2.32 10.29 -3.92
C GLN A 185 -2.05 11.80 -4.02
N TYR A 186 -2.53 12.56 -3.05
CA TYR A 186 -2.40 14.03 -2.97
C TYR A 186 -1.14 14.44 -2.19
N SER A 187 0.02 13.93 -2.56
CA SER A 187 1.29 14.27 -1.90
C SER A 187 2.28 14.93 -2.85
N ASP A 188 2.79 16.09 -2.45
CA ASP A 188 3.92 16.78 -3.11
C ASP A 188 5.28 16.20 -2.69
N PHE A 189 5.27 15.19 -1.81
CA PHE A 189 6.42 14.41 -1.41
C PHE A 189 6.46 13.06 -2.13
N ALA A 190 7.63 12.41 -2.11
CA ALA A 190 7.77 11.07 -2.61
C ALA A 190 6.83 10.11 -1.84
N SER A 191 5.97 9.44 -2.60
CA SER A 191 4.92 8.55 -2.10
C SER A 191 4.67 7.45 -3.13
N SER A 192 3.80 6.50 -2.82
CA SER A 192 3.49 5.34 -3.64
C SER A 192 1.99 5.17 -3.80
N LEU A 193 1.57 4.85 -5.01
CA LEU A 193 0.17 4.57 -5.36
C LEU A 193 -0.26 3.19 -4.89
N PHE A 194 0.68 2.27 -4.67
CA PHE A 194 0.37 0.91 -4.26
C PHE A 194 1.07 0.58 -2.94
N THR A 195 2.37 0.31 -2.96
CA THR A 195 3.08 -0.13 -1.75
C THR A 195 4.33 0.68 -1.48
N TRP A 196 4.56 0.97 -0.19
CA TRP A 196 5.79 1.50 0.36
C TRP A 196 6.28 0.53 1.43
N VAL A 197 7.36 -0.18 1.15
CA VAL A 197 7.82 -1.27 2.03
C VAL A 197 9.21 -1.03 2.58
N ASP A 198 9.34 -1.26 3.87
CA ASP A 198 10.56 -1.23 4.66
C ASP A 198 10.74 -2.58 5.37
N LYS A 199 11.81 -3.31 5.01
CA LYS A 199 12.25 -4.64 5.50
C LYS A 199 11.17 -5.73 5.58
N GLY A 200 11.56 -6.98 5.29
CA GLY A 200 10.67 -8.14 5.43
C GLY A 200 10.29 -8.78 4.11
N SER A 201 9.15 -9.48 4.06
CA SER A 201 8.76 -10.31 2.91
C SER A 201 7.35 -10.01 2.42
N PHE A 202 7.23 -9.77 1.12
CA PHE A 202 6.02 -9.28 0.49
C PHE A 202 5.71 -10.11 -0.75
N THR A 203 4.55 -10.76 -0.79
CA THR A 203 4.09 -11.51 -1.96
C THR A 203 2.72 -11.01 -2.39
N ILE A 204 2.60 -10.59 -3.64
CA ILE A 204 1.34 -10.13 -4.24
C ILE A 204 1.04 -10.95 -5.48
N ASN A 205 -0.12 -11.61 -5.48
CA ASN A 205 -0.56 -12.52 -6.54
C ASN A 205 -1.89 -12.05 -7.13
N ASN A 206 -2.01 -12.08 -8.46
CA ASN A 206 -3.27 -11.90 -9.19
C ASN A 206 -3.98 -10.59 -8.84
N CYS A 207 -3.28 -9.48 -8.96
CA CYS A 207 -3.78 -8.16 -8.57
C CYS A 207 -3.95 -7.24 -9.77
N ASN A 208 -4.99 -6.41 -9.73
CA ASN A 208 -5.30 -5.47 -10.80
C ASN A 208 -5.54 -4.06 -10.23
N VAL A 209 -4.68 -3.11 -10.59
CA VAL A 209 -4.73 -1.72 -10.16
C VAL A 209 -5.02 -0.85 -11.39
N LYS A 210 -6.14 -0.10 -11.35
CA LYS A 210 -6.61 0.72 -12.48
C LYS A 210 -6.89 2.16 -12.07
N ASN A 211 -6.60 3.10 -12.97
CA ASN A 211 -6.88 4.52 -12.81
C ASN A 211 -6.24 5.08 -11.54
N ALA A 212 -4.90 5.00 -11.47
CA ALA A 212 -4.14 5.48 -10.34
C ALA A 212 -3.44 6.79 -10.69
N LYS A 213 -3.58 7.81 -9.84
CA LYS A 213 -2.98 9.14 -10.06
C LYS A 213 -2.30 9.65 -8.82
N GLY A 214 -1.13 10.27 -8.98
CA GLY A 214 -0.48 11.04 -7.93
C GLY A 214 0.33 12.21 -8.48
N THR A 215 0.88 13.03 -7.58
CA THR A 215 1.72 14.17 -7.96
C THR A 215 3.18 13.74 -8.10
N LYS A 216 3.78 13.17 -7.04
CA LYS A 216 5.13 12.57 -7.01
C LYS A 216 5.06 11.13 -6.52
N SER A 217 4.36 10.29 -7.29
CA SER A 217 3.99 8.97 -6.80
C SER A 217 4.57 7.83 -7.62
N HIS A 218 5.36 6.99 -6.95
CA HIS A 218 5.75 5.66 -7.41
C HIS A 218 4.50 4.78 -7.58
N ILE A 219 4.61 3.69 -8.33
CA ILE A 219 3.73 2.53 -8.18
C ILE A 219 4.19 1.75 -6.95
N HIS A 220 5.49 1.50 -6.84
CA HIS A 220 6.08 0.71 -5.77
C HIS A 220 7.38 1.36 -5.29
N TYR A 221 7.52 1.45 -3.99
CA TYR A 221 8.77 1.83 -3.33
C TYR A 221 9.20 0.71 -2.38
N GLN A 222 10.49 0.41 -2.41
CA GLN A 222 11.12 -0.60 -1.56
C GLN A 222 12.43 -0.05 -0.97
N GLY A 223 12.58 -0.15 0.35
CA GLY A 223 13.81 0.18 1.08
C GLY A 223 14.33 -0.96 1.97
N ASN A 224 15.57 -0.82 2.46
CA ASN A 224 16.22 -1.75 3.41
C ASN A 224 16.16 -3.24 2.98
N GLU A 225 16.33 -4.21 3.88
CA GLU A 225 16.36 -5.66 3.59
C GLU A 225 14.97 -6.26 3.28
N SER A 226 14.34 -5.79 2.22
CA SER A 226 13.00 -6.19 1.79
C SER A 226 13.07 -7.18 0.61
N LYS A 227 12.13 -8.14 0.62
CA LYS A 227 12.05 -9.25 -0.34
C LYS A 227 10.66 -9.26 -0.94
N VAL A 228 10.52 -8.74 -2.15
CA VAL A 228 9.22 -8.48 -2.77
C VAL A 228 9.04 -9.36 -4.02
N THR A 229 7.87 -9.97 -4.16
CA THR A 229 7.48 -10.73 -5.34
C THR A 229 6.08 -10.33 -5.81
N PHE A 230 5.96 -9.91 -7.06
CA PHE A 230 4.69 -9.68 -7.75
C PHE A 230 4.49 -10.75 -8.82
N ASN A 231 3.39 -11.49 -8.74
CA ASN A 231 3.01 -12.51 -9.71
C ASN A 231 1.65 -12.17 -10.34
N ASN A 232 1.60 -12.09 -11.67
CA ASN A 232 0.39 -11.79 -12.44
C ASN A 232 -0.29 -10.49 -11.96
N VAL A 233 0.48 -9.41 -11.83
CA VAL A 233 -0.03 -8.10 -11.38
C VAL A 233 -0.17 -7.15 -12.57
N ILE A 234 -1.29 -6.45 -12.65
CA ILE A 234 -1.62 -5.50 -13.72
C ILE A 234 -1.75 -4.10 -13.13
N PHE A 235 -1.02 -3.15 -13.71
CA PHE A 235 -1.17 -1.71 -13.48
C PHE A 235 -1.61 -1.04 -14.78
N ASP A 236 -2.83 -0.50 -14.85
CA ASP A 236 -3.34 0.17 -16.06
C ASP A 236 -3.78 1.60 -15.77
N SER A 237 -3.43 2.51 -16.67
CA SER A 237 -3.80 3.93 -16.57
C SER A 237 -3.24 4.58 -15.31
N ILE A 238 -1.90 4.64 -15.24
CA ILE A 238 -1.14 5.22 -14.11
C ILE A 238 -0.61 6.59 -14.50
N SER A 239 -0.73 7.59 -13.63
CA SER A 239 -0.16 8.91 -13.87
C SER A 239 0.56 9.50 -12.66
N SER A 240 1.72 10.11 -12.91
CA SER A 240 2.44 10.97 -11.97
C SER A 240 2.73 12.28 -12.68
N ASN A 241 2.39 13.42 -12.05
CA ASN A 241 2.60 14.73 -12.68
C ASN A 241 4.09 15.09 -12.77
N PHE A 242 4.89 14.65 -11.79
CA PHE A 242 6.32 14.90 -11.73
C PHE A 242 7.14 13.65 -12.06
N PRO A 243 8.39 13.83 -12.51
CA PRO A 243 9.30 12.71 -12.77
C PRO A 243 9.57 11.93 -11.49
N VAL A 244 9.27 10.63 -11.53
CA VAL A 244 9.49 9.67 -10.45
C VAL A 244 9.89 8.31 -11.01
N ASN A 245 10.64 7.54 -10.22
CA ASN A 245 10.94 6.14 -10.55
C ASN A 245 9.70 5.30 -10.23
N LEU A 246 8.93 4.87 -11.23
CA LEU A 246 7.63 4.21 -10.98
C LEU A 246 7.78 2.95 -10.13
N ILE A 247 8.80 2.14 -10.39
CA ILE A 247 9.20 1.05 -9.53
C ILE A 247 10.60 1.39 -8.99
N ASN A 248 10.67 1.73 -7.70
CA ASN A 248 11.91 2.16 -7.06
C ASN A 248 12.38 1.13 -6.04
N LEU A 249 13.56 0.54 -6.29
CA LEU A 249 14.26 -0.32 -5.35
C LEU A 249 15.45 0.48 -4.83
N ASP A 250 15.35 0.94 -3.59
CA ASP A 250 16.38 1.72 -2.93
C ASP A 250 16.81 1.03 -1.63
N SER A 251 17.47 -0.12 -1.79
CA SER A 251 17.91 -0.94 -0.67
C SER A 251 19.42 -0.94 -0.61
N PRO A 252 20.05 -0.29 0.39
CA PRO A 252 21.50 -0.26 0.52
C PRO A 252 22.11 -1.64 0.85
N GLU A 253 21.29 -2.67 1.08
CA GLU A 253 21.70 -3.98 1.57
C GLU A 253 21.57 -5.07 0.50
N ASN A 254 22.59 -5.94 0.41
CA ASN A 254 22.72 -6.98 -0.63
C ASN A 254 21.67 -8.11 -0.55
N ASN A 255 20.86 -8.17 0.51
CA ASN A 255 19.89 -9.24 0.76
C ASN A 255 18.47 -8.92 0.26
N SER A 256 18.29 -7.78 -0.41
CA SER A 256 17.01 -7.35 -0.96
C SER A 256 16.78 -7.87 -2.38
N PHE A 257 15.52 -8.09 -2.74
CA PHE A 257 15.14 -8.36 -4.13
C PHE A 257 13.73 -7.87 -4.45
N LEU A 258 13.50 -7.63 -5.75
CA LEU A 258 12.18 -7.51 -6.36
C LEU A 258 12.08 -8.48 -7.54
N HIS A 259 11.10 -9.37 -7.48
CA HIS A 259 10.75 -10.27 -8.58
C HIS A 259 9.41 -9.87 -9.19
N LEU A 260 9.40 -9.57 -10.49
CA LEU A 260 8.22 -9.23 -11.27
C LEU A 260 7.95 -10.35 -12.27
N ASN A 261 6.99 -11.23 -11.97
CA ASN A 261 6.63 -12.37 -12.81
C ASN A 261 5.27 -12.10 -13.47
N ASN A 262 5.23 -12.07 -14.80
CA ASN A 262 4.04 -11.79 -15.60
C ASN A 262 3.36 -10.47 -15.20
N VAL A 263 4.15 -9.44 -14.91
CA VAL A 263 3.64 -8.12 -14.55
C VAL A 263 3.34 -7.31 -15.82
N LYS A 264 2.13 -6.73 -15.89
CA LYS A 264 1.74 -5.80 -16.95
C LYS A 264 1.68 -4.37 -16.40
N ILE A 265 2.32 -3.44 -17.07
CA ILE A 265 2.17 -2.00 -16.81
C ILE A 265 1.77 -1.33 -18.13
N SER A 266 0.63 -0.65 -18.17
CA SER A 266 0.13 -0.01 -19.38
C SER A 266 -0.45 1.38 -19.18
N LYS A 267 -0.37 2.20 -20.24
CA LYS A 267 -0.91 3.56 -20.31
C LYS A 267 -0.39 4.44 -19.18
N VAL A 268 0.93 4.58 -19.12
CA VAL A 268 1.60 5.35 -18.08
C VAL A 268 1.86 6.77 -18.57
N SER A 269 1.36 7.75 -17.83
CA SER A 269 1.63 9.17 -18.03
C SER A 269 2.53 9.71 -16.91
N SER A 270 3.85 9.57 -17.09
CA SER A 270 4.88 10.11 -16.18
C SER A 270 6.17 10.35 -16.97
N PRO A 271 6.91 11.45 -16.75
CA PRO A 271 8.20 11.70 -17.39
C PRO A 271 9.39 11.00 -16.72
N GLY A 272 9.17 10.24 -15.64
CA GLY A 272 10.26 9.61 -14.88
C GLY A 272 10.73 8.27 -15.44
N VAL A 273 11.44 7.49 -14.62
CA VAL A 273 11.99 6.18 -15.00
C VAL A 273 10.99 5.09 -14.66
N LEU A 274 10.86 4.06 -15.51
CA LEU A 274 9.99 2.93 -15.21
C LEU A 274 10.55 2.05 -14.06
N PHE A 275 11.84 1.68 -14.12
CA PHE A 275 12.53 0.93 -13.07
C PHE A 275 13.80 1.63 -12.60
N ARG A 276 13.96 1.82 -11.29
CA ARG A 276 15.26 2.16 -10.70
C ARG A 276 15.67 1.06 -9.73
N ASN A 277 16.87 0.52 -9.92
CA ASN A 277 17.46 -0.47 -9.05
C ASN A 277 18.79 0.04 -8.46
N ASN A 278 18.78 0.35 -7.17
CA ASN A 278 19.94 0.77 -6.42
C ASN A 278 20.32 -0.33 -5.42
N VAL A 279 21.44 -1.03 -5.66
CA VAL A 279 22.06 -2.05 -4.79
C VAL A 279 21.28 -3.38 -4.61
N SER A 280 20.08 -3.53 -5.19
CA SER A 280 19.23 -4.72 -5.06
C SER A 280 19.26 -5.69 -6.25
N LEU A 281 18.61 -6.85 -6.11
CA LEU A 281 18.32 -7.78 -7.21
C LEU A 281 16.93 -7.52 -7.81
N LEU A 282 16.87 -7.02 -9.04
CA LEU A 282 15.64 -6.91 -9.83
C LEU A 282 15.58 -8.04 -10.86
N LYS A 283 14.54 -8.86 -10.82
CA LYS A 283 14.23 -9.84 -11.89
C LYS A 283 12.86 -9.56 -12.48
N ILE A 284 12.81 -9.46 -13.81
CA ILE A 284 11.58 -9.31 -14.57
C ILE A 284 11.47 -10.49 -15.53
N ASN A 285 10.41 -11.27 -15.40
CA ASN A 285 10.16 -12.43 -16.27
C ASN A 285 8.72 -12.40 -16.80
N GLY A 286 8.56 -12.47 -18.12
CA GLY A 286 7.22 -12.49 -18.73
C GLY A 286 6.48 -11.14 -18.67
N GLY A 287 7.19 -10.02 -18.49
CA GLY A 287 6.56 -8.70 -18.33
C GLY A 287 6.00 -8.11 -19.62
N GLN A 288 4.97 -7.27 -19.52
CA GLN A 288 4.36 -6.54 -20.64
C GLN A 288 4.24 -5.05 -20.29
N PHE A 289 5.01 -4.22 -20.99
CA PHE A 289 5.11 -2.78 -20.74
C PHE A 289 4.66 -2.02 -21.99
N GLU A 290 3.51 -1.34 -21.92
CA GLU A 290 2.84 -0.79 -23.11
C GLU A 290 2.39 0.66 -22.94
N ASN A 291 2.70 1.51 -23.92
CA ASN A 291 2.32 2.93 -23.90
C ASN A 291 2.83 3.60 -22.62
N ILE A 292 4.15 3.65 -22.48
CA ILE A 292 4.84 4.18 -21.30
C ILE A 292 5.38 5.58 -21.61
N HIS A 293 5.25 6.50 -20.66
CA HIS A 293 5.59 7.92 -20.79
C HIS A 293 4.72 8.66 -21.82
N THR A 294 3.42 8.35 -21.90
CA THR A 294 2.50 8.94 -22.89
C THR A 294 2.37 10.47 -22.81
N CYS A 295 2.76 11.09 -21.69
CA CYS A 295 2.80 12.55 -21.60
C CYS A 295 3.84 13.16 -22.55
N MET A 296 4.89 12.42 -22.93
CA MET A 296 5.91 12.87 -23.87
C MET A 296 5.32 13.02 -25.27
N LEU A 297 4.56 12.03 -25.72
CA LEU A 297 3.86 12.09 -27.01
C LEU A 297 2.87 13.25 -27.09
N LYS A 298 2.22 13.57 -25.97
CA LYS A 298 1.18 14.60 -25.89
C LYS A 298 1.72 16.00 -25.55
N ASN A 299 3.03 16.14 -25.29
CA ASN A 299 3.64 17.37 -24.75
C ASN A 299 2.94 17.87 -23.48
N THR A 300 2.51 16.95 -22.59
CA THR A 300 1.83 17.28 -21.33
C THR A 300 2.64 16.91 -20.09
N CYS A 301 3.91 16.50 -20.23
CA CYS A 301 4.75 16.25 -19.06
C CYS A 301 5.10 17.57 -18.37
N VAL A 302 5.19 17.55 -17.04
CA VAL A 302 5.63 18.68 -16.23
C VAL A 302 7.06 18.41 -15.76
N ASN A 303 7.93 19.42 -15.90
CA ASN A 303 9.32 19.46 -15.43
C ASN A 303 10.28 18.46 -16.14
N TYR A 304 11.05 18.97 -17.11
CA TYR A 304 11.88 18.20 -18.05
C TYR A 304 13.30 17.88 -17.55
N GLU A 305 13.64 18.21 -16.31
CA GLU A 305 15.02 18.06 -15.81
C GLU A 305 15.48 16.60 -15.70
N VAL A 306 14.54 15.64 -15.67
CA VAL A 306 14.83 14.20 -15.66
C VAL A 306 14.22 13.55 -16.90
N GLY A 307 15.06 12.92 -17.72
CA GLY A 307 14.63 12.24 -18.94
C GLY A 307 13.90 10.92 -18.64
N PRO A 308 12.83 10.61 -19.40
CA PRO A 308 12.16 9.32 -19.28
C PRO A 308 13.09 8.19 -19.70
N ALA A 309 13.07 7.09 -18.94
CA ALA A 309 13.88 5.91 -19.23
C ALA A 309 13.15 4.63 -18.80
N ILE A 310 13.48 3.51 -19.45
CA ILE A 310 12.95 2.21 -19.03
C ILE A 310 13.59 1.78 -17.70
N GLY A 311 14.91 1.93 -17.57
CA GLY A 311 15.62 1.35 -16.44
C GLY A 311 16.89 2.11 -16.10
N ILE A 312 17.13 2.30 -14.81
CA ILE A 312 18.41 2.72 -14.23
C ILE A 312 18.87 1.64 -13.27
N THR A 313 20.11 1.19 -13.40
CA THR A 313 20.76 0.28 -12.43
C THR A 313 22.04 0.93 -11.94
N GLU A 314 22.12 1.13 -10.63
CA GLU A 314 23.17 1.92 -9.97
C GLU A 314 23.92 1.08 -8.93
N ASN A 315 25.14 1.54 -8.61
CA ASN A 315 26.02 0.94 -7.62
C ASN A 315 26.28 -0.56 -7.90
N PHE A 316 25.73 -1.44 -7.06
CA PHE A 316 25.88 -2.90 -7.18
C PHE A 316 24.57 -3.61 -7.55
N GLY A 317 23.56 -2.85 -7.99
CA GLY A 317 22.28 -3.41 -8.41
C GLY A 317 22.44 -4.40 -9.56
N LYS A 318 21.68 -5.50 -9.53
CA LYS A 318 21.64 -6.51 -10.59
C LYS A 318 20.25 -6.60 -11.17
N THR A 319 20.12 -6.33 -12.47
CA THR A 319 18.85 -6.34 -13.17
C THR A 319 18.85 -7.43 -14.24
N TYR A 320 17.88 -8.34 -14.20
CA TYR A 320 17.69 -9.41 -15.17
C TYR A 320 16.30 -9.29 -15.79
N ILE A 321 16.22 -9.24 -17.11
CA ILE A 321 14.95 -9.15 -17.85
C ILE A 321 14.91 -10.29 -18.87
N SER A 322 13.88 -11.14 -18.79
CA SER A 322 13.67 -12.26 -19.69
C SER A 322 12.23 -12.31 -20.19
N ASN A 323 12.03 -12.80 -21.42
CA ASN A 323 10.70 -13.08 -21.99
C ASN A 323 9.70 -11.92 -21.88
N SER A 324 10.18 -10.68 -21.95
CA SER A 324 9.37 -9.49 -21.69
C SER A 324 9.18 -8.64 -22.96
N LYS A 325 8.05 -7.93 -23.04
CA LYS A 325 7.69 -7.06 -24.17
C LYS A 325 7.65 -5.60 -23.74
N PHE A 326 8.25 -4.74 -24.53
CA PHE A 326 8.21 -3.28 -24.38
C PHE A 326 7.67 -2.69 -25.68
N ILE A 327 6.50 -2.07 -25.65
CA ILE A 327 5.78 -1.59 -26.83
C ILE A 327 5.37 -0.13 -26.59
N ASN A 328 5.67 0.76 -27.54
CA ASN A 328 5.35 2.19 -27.44
C ASN A 328 5.91 2.82 -26.15
N ILE A 329 7.24 2.79 -26.00
CA ILE A 329 7.94 3.49 -24.92
C ILE A 329 8.43 4.82 -25.47
N TYR A 330 7.96 5.94 -24.90
CA TYR A 330 8.29 7.27 -25.38
C TYR A 330 9.47 7.86 -24.60
N GLY A 331 10.57 8.17 -25.29
CA GLY A 331 11.80 8.76 -24.72
C GLY A 331 11.94 10.27 -25.02
N GLY A 332 12.86 10.95 -24.33
CA GLY A 332 13.14 12.37 -24.51
C GLY A 332 14.14 12.67 -25.63
N ASN A 333 13.62 13.17 -26.75
CA ASN A 333 14.12 14.23 -27.66
C ASN A 333 13.51 14.04 -29.05
N PHE A 334 12.38 14.71 -29.31
CA PHE A 334 12.03 15.15 -30.66
C PHE A 334 12.10 16.68 -30.66
N TYR A 335 13.32 17.21 -30.58
CA TYR A 335 13.54 18.54 -31.14
C TYR A 335 13.48 18.36 -32.67
N ILE A 336 12.37 18.81 -33.27
CA ILE A 336 12.32 19.25 -34.67
C ILE A 336 12.58 20.75 -34.63
#